data_AF-A0A3N4HVS7-F1
#
_entry.id   AF-A0A3N4HVS7-F1
#
_cell.length_a   1.000
_cell.length_b   1.000
_cell.length_c   1.000
_cell.angle_alpha   90.00
_cell.angle_beta   90.00
_cell.angle_gamma   90.00
#
_symmetry.space_group_name_H-M   'P 1'
#
loop_
_entity.id
_entity.type
_entity.pdbx_description
1 polymer ?
#
loop_
_entity_poly.entity_id
_entity_poly.type
_entity_poly.pdbx_seq_one_letter_code
_entity_poly.pdbx_strand_id
1 'polypeptide(L)'
;LHICAALNRVKVAGILLKSGADVNAANYKGTTALHYASTPEIAKLLIDAGANVNARNEDGETPLHFAQYHFTHSLEISKLLIDSGATVDNSTWMSKGLDSPLQLLARLRKTSDINIL
;
A
#
# COMPACT_ATOMS: atom_id res chain seq x y z
N LEU A 1 6.22 9.69 -9.60
CA LEU A 1 6.07 8.26 -9.21
C LEU A 1 4.60 7.85 -9.03
N HIS A 2 3.73 8.71 -8.51
CA HIS A 2 2.29 8.42 -8.31
C HIS A 2 1.58 7.83 -9.53
N ILE A 3 1.71 8.47 -10.70
CA ILE A 3 1.08 8.00 -11.94
C ILE A 3 1.61 6.60 -12.33
N CYS A 4 2.90 6.35 -12.13
CA CYS A 4 3.49 5.05 -12.42
C CYS A 4 2.94 3.96 -11.49
N ALA A 5 2.73 4.29 -10.21
CA ALA A 5 2.14 3.40 -9.22
C ALA A 5 0.70 3.02 -9.60
N ALA A 6 -0.12 4.00 -9.95
CA ALA A 6 -1.52 3.79 -10.33
C ALA A 6 -1.65 2.96 -11.62
N LEU A 7 -0.83 3.25 -12.63
CA LEU A 7 -0.93 2.66 -13.97
C LEU A 7 -0.02 1.44 -14.18
N ASN A 8 0.53 0.86 -13.10
CA ASN A 8 1.46 -0.27 -13.14
C ASN A 8 2.62 -0.09 -14.15
N ARG A 9 3.26 1.09 -14.13
CA ARG A 9 4.41 1.40 -15.01
C ARG A 9 5.73 1.06 -14.34
N VAL A 10 5.91 -0.20 -13.95
CA VAL A 10 7.09 -0.69 -13.18
C VAL A 10 8.42 -0.25 -13.77
N LYS A 11 8.61 -0.42 -15.08
CA LYS A 11 9.86 -0.04 -15.76
C LYS A 11 10.14 1.46 -15.65
N VAL A 12 9.12 2.30 -15.84
CA VAL A 12 9.25 3.77 -15.76
C VAL A 12 9.50 4.19 -14.31
N ALA A 13 8.78 3.62 -13.35
CA ALA A 13 9.02 3.86 -11.93
C ALA A 13 10.47 3.52 -11.55
N GLY A 14 10.98 2.37 -12.00
CA GLY A 14 12.37 1.96 -11.75
C GLY A 14 13.40 2.91 -12.35
N ILE A 15 13.15 3.46 -13.54
CA ILE A 15 14.01 4.49 -14.14
C ILE A 15 13.97 5.77 -13.29
N LEU A 16 12.78 6.24 -12.90
CA LEU A 16 12.65 7.46 -12.09
C LEU A 16 13.38 7.33 -10.75
N LEU A 17 13.24 6.19 -10.06
CA LEU A 17 13.92 5.91 -8.79
C LEU A 17 15.44 5.89 -8.96
N LYS A 18 15.95 5.23 -10.02
CA LYS A 18 17.40 5.23 -10.34
C LYS A 18 17.94 6.61 -10.67
N SER A 19 17.10 7.50 -11.21
CA SER A 19 17.44 8.89 -11.47
C SER A 19 17.32 9.80 -10.24
N GLY A 20 17.08 9.25 -9.05
CA GLY A 20 17.04 10.02 -7.79
C GLY A 20 15.67 10.62 -7.47
N ALA A 21 14.58 10.15 -8.10
CA ALA A 21 13.25 10.55 -7.67
C ALA A 21 13.00 10.11 -6.22
N ASP A 22 12.50 11.04 -5.40
CA ASP A 22 12.11 10.74 -4.02
C ASP A 22 10.91 9.78 -4.01
N VAL A 23 11.13 8.57 -3.50
CA VAL A 23 10.11 7.52 -3.36
C VAL A 23 8.97 7.94 -2.41
N ASN A 24 9.27 8.81 -1.44
CA ASN A 24 8.35 9.30 -0.42
C ASN A 24 7.72 10.65 -0.78
N ALA A 25 7.98 11.18 -1.98
CA ALA A 25 7.36 12.39 -2.46
C ALA A 25 5.83 12.29 -2.34
N ALA A 26 5.24 13.25 -1.62
CA ALA A 26 3.81 13.35 -1.41
C ALA A 26 3.18 14.40 -2.34
N ASN A 27 1.93 14.18 -2.73
CA ASN A 27 1.13 15.23 -3.35
C ASN A 27 0.61 16.22 -2.28
N TYR A 28 -0.18 17.20 -2.69
CA TYR A 28 -0.71 18.23 -1.79
C TYR A 28 -1.60 17.69 -0.65
N LYS A 29 -2.05 16.43 -0.71
CA LYS A 29 -2.83 15.76 0.35
C LYS A 29 -1.98 14.85 1.25
N GLY A 30 -0.65 14.87 1.12
CA GLY A 30 0.22 13.92 1.81
C GLY A 30 0.22 12.51 1.21
N THR A 31 -0.43 12.28 0.06
CA THR A 31 -0.49 10.94 -0.55
C THR A 31 0.78 10.63 -1.34
N THR A 32 1.45 9.52 -1.02
CA THR A 32 2.69 9.06 -1.66
C THR A 32 2.43 8.12 -2.83
N ALA A 33 3.48 7.75 -3.58
CA ALA A 33 3.35 6.77 -4.66
C ALA A 33 2.86 5.39 -4.15
N LEU A 34 3.29 4.97 -2.95
CA LEU A 34 2.91 3.67 -2.39
C LEU A 34 1.40 3.58 -2.08
N HIS A 35 0.73 4.70 -1.79
CA HIS A 35 -0.73 4.72 -1.65
C HIS A 35 -1.45 4.34 -2.94
N TYR A 36 -0.87 4.65 -4.11
CA TYR A 36 -1.49 4.37 -5.40
C TYR A 36 -1.03 3.05 -6.04
N ALA A 37 -0.25 2.23 -5.33
CA ALA A 37 0.29 1.00 -5.89
C ALA A 37 -0.85 0.03 -6.27
N SER A 38 -1.02 -0.22 -7.57
CA SER A 38 -2.13 -1.02 -8.09
C SER A 38 -1.84 -2.52 -8.24
N THR A 39 -0.57 -2.92 -8.12
CA THR A 39 -0.13 -4.32 -8.17
C THR A 39 0.97 -4.61 -7.14
N PRO A 40 1.19 -5.89 -6.79
CA PRO A 40 2.27 -6.26 -5.88
C PRO A 40 3.66 -5.92 -6.41
N GLU A 41 3.88 -6.00 -7.73
CA GLU A 41 5.19 -5.71 -8.33
C GLU A 41 5.60 -4.26 -8.15
N ILE A 42 4.66 -3.33 -8.39
CA ILE A 42 4.95 -1.90 -8.21
C ILE A 42 5.02 -1.52 -6.74
N ALA A 43 4.21 -2.13 -5.87
CA ALA A 43 4.32 -1.96 -4.42
C ALA A 43 5.69 -2.43 -3.92
N LYS A 44 6.13 -3.63 -4.33
CA LYS A 44 7.43 -4.20 -3.96
C LYS A 44 8.57 -3.31 -4.42
N LEU A 45 8.54 -2.83 -5.67
CA LEU A 45 9.55 -1.90 -6.19
C LEU A 45 9.67 -0.64 -5.33
N LEU A 46 8.55 -0.05 -4.92
CA LEU A 46 8.55 1.15 -4.09
C LEU A 46 9.05 0.86 -2.68
N ILE A 47 8.65 -0.26 -2.08
CA ILE A 47 9.10 -0.70 -0.75
C ILE A 47 10.62 -0.97 -0.75
N ASP A 48 11.12 -1.72 -1.73
CA ASP A 48 12.54 -2.02 -1.90
C ASP A 48 13.37 -0.74 -2.11
N ALA A 49 12.74 0.32 -2.65
CA ALA A 49 13.35 1.64 -2.80
C ALA A 49 13.25 2.54 -1.54
N GLY A 50 12.72 2.03 -0.43
CA GLY A 50 12.63 2.75 0.84
C GLY A 50 11.34 3.56 1.04
N ALA A 51 10.25 3.19 0.36
CA ALA A 51 8.95 3.81 0.62
C ALA A 51 8.51 3.58 2.07
N ASN A 52 8.02 4.63 2.72
CA ASN A 52 7.40 4.55 4.03
C ASN A 52 6.05 3.80 3.94
N VAL A 53 6.04 2.55 4.36
CA VAL A 53 4.85 1.66 4.39
C VAL A 53 3.72 2.19 5.28
N ASN A 54 4.04 3.05 6.23
CA ASN A 54 3.11 3.67 7.18
C ASN A 54 2.92 5.17 6.92
N ALA A 55 3.25 5.67 5.73
CA ALA A 55 2.97 7.05 5.36
C ALA A 55 1.49 7.35 5.55
N ARG A 56 1.17 8.54 6.08
CA ARG A 56 -0.20 8.98 6.30
C ARG A 56 -0.50 10.20 5.46
N ASN A 57 -1.62 10.17 4.74
CA ASN A 57 -2.16 11.35 4.09
C ASN A 57 -2.90 12.25 5.11
N GLU A 58 -3.43 13.38 4.65
CA GLU A 58 -4.19 14.32 5.49
C GLU A 58 -5.43 13.70 6.15
N ASP A 59 -6.01 12.65 5.54
CA ASP A 59 -7.13 11.88 6.09
C ASP A 59 -6.68 10.78 7.07
N GLY A 60 -5.38 10.68 7.36
CA GLY A 60 -4.80 9.65 8.22
C GLY A 60 -4.69 8.27 7.57
N GLU A 61 -5.04 8.15 6.30
CA GLU A 61 -5.02 6.89 5.54
C GLU A 61 -3.59 6.50 5.19
N THR A 62 -3.32 5.20 5.26
CA THR A 62 -2.03 4.59 4.91
C THR A 62 -2.12 3.85 3.58
N PRO A 63 -1.00 3.43 2.97
CA PRO A 63 -1.04 2.55 1.81
C PRO A 63 -1.88 1.28 2.00
N LEU A 64 -1.94 0.73 3.23
CA LEU A 64 -2.77 -0.43 3.55
C LEU A 64 -4.28 -0.13 3.48
N HIS A 65 -4.69 1.10 3.81
CA HIS A 65 -6.06 1.56 3.59
C HIS A 65 -6.38 1.60 2.09
N PHE A 66 -5.46 2.12 1.29
CA PHE A 66 -5.65 2.22 -0.16
C PHE A 66 -5.67 0.86 -0.87
N ALA A 67 -4.92 -0.12 -0.36
CA ALA A 67 -4.91 -1.48 -0.89
C ALA A 67 -6.32 -2.13 -0.95
N GLN A 68 -7.26 -1.66 -0.13
CA GLN A 68 -8.64 -2.17 -0.15
C GLN A 68 -9.45 -1.70 -1.37
N TYR A 69 -9.06 -0.60 -2.03
CA TYR A 69 -9.75 -0.11 -3.22
C TYR A 69 -9.32 -0.84 -4.50
N HIS A 70 -8.30 -1.69 -4.45
CA HIS A 70 -7.79 -2.43 -5.60
C HIS A 70 -8.42 -3.83 -5.68
N PHE A 71 -9.53 -3.99 -6.41
CA PHE A 71 -10.31 -5.24 -6.46
C PHE A 71 -9.48 -6.52 -6.70
N THR A 72 -8.57 -6.51 -7.69
CA THR A 72 -7.86 -7.73 -8.11
C THR A 72 -6.69 -8.10 -7.20
N HIS A 73 -5.91 -7.13 -6.75
CA HIS A 73 -4.66 -7.38 -6.00
C HIS A 73 -4.74 -6.97 -4.53
N SER A 74 -5.93 -6.66 -4.01
CA SER A 74 -6.11 -6.15 -2.64
C SER A 74 -5.42 -7.02 -1.60
N LEU A 75 -5.64 -8.34 -1.64
CA LEU A 75 -5.08 -9.27 -0.65
C LEU A 75 -3.56 -9.39 -0.74
N GLU A 76 -3.02 -9.47 -1.95
CA GLU A 76 -1.58 -9.62 -2.18
C GLU A 76 -0.81 -8.36 -1.78
N ILE A 77 -1.34 -7.18 -2.14
CA ILE A 77 -0.75 -5.89 -1.74
C ILE A 77 -0.88 -5.71 -0.22
N SER A 78 -2.03 -6.04 0.36
CA SER A 78 -2.21 -5.95 1.82
C SER A 78 -1.22 -6.84 2.56
N LYS A 79 -1.05 -8.09 2.09
CA LYS A 79 -0.08 -9.03 2.66
C LYS A 79 1.34 -8.50 2.54
N LEU A 80 1.73 -8.04 1.36
CA LEU A 80 3.06 -7.47 1.13
C LEU A 80 3.34 -6.29 2.07
N LEU A 81 2.37 -5.39 2.26
CA LEU A 81 2.49 -4.25 3.15
C LEU A 81 2.65 -4.70 4.61
N ILE A 82 1.83 -5.65 5.08
CA ILE A 82 1.90 -6.21 6.44
C ILE A 82 3.25 -6.91 6.67
N ASP A 83 3.69 -7.75 5.73
CA ASP A 83 4.99 -8.43 5.77
C ASP A 83 6.16 -7.42 5.78
N SER A 84 5.94 -6.21 5.23
CA SER A 84 6.89 -5.11 5.23
C SER A 84 6.76 -4.17 6.44
N GLY A 85 5.94 -4.50 7.44
CA GLY A 85 5.80 -3.74 8.68
C GLY A 85 4.69 -2.69 8.69
N ALA A 86 3.70 -2.78 7.80
CA ALA A 86 2.54 -1.92 7.84
C ALA A 86 1.71 -2.17 9.12
N THR A 87 1.42 -1.11 9.87
CA THR A 87 0.60 -1.19 11.08
C THR A 87 -0.87 -1.25 10.72
N VAL A 88 -1.59 -2.17 11.36
CA VAL A 88 -3.04 -2.33 11.23
C VAL A 88 -3.71 -1.47 12.31
N ASP A 89 -4.07 -0.22 11.99
CA ASP A 89 -4.73 0.71 12.92
C ASP A 89 -6.24 0.88 12.65
N ASN A 90 -7.08 0.47 13.60
CA ASN A 90 -8.55 0.53 13.53
C ASN A 90 -9.16 1.94 13.42
N SER A 91 -8.43 3.00 13.75
CA SER A 91 -9.01 4.34 13.94
C SER A 91 -9.62 4.94 12.66
N THR A 92 -9.11 4.59 11.48
CA THR A 92 -9.53 5.22 10.21
C THR A 92 -10.47 4.34 9.37
N TRP A 93 -10.37 3.01 9.46
CA TRP A 93 -11.23 2.08 8.71
C TRP A 93 -12.71 2.12 9.10
N MET A 94 -13.02 2.30 10.39
CA MET A 94 -14.41 2.27 10.89
C MET A 94 -15.24 3.48 10.45
N SER A 95 -14.59 4.61 10.12
CA SER A 95 -15.27 5.86 9.75
C SER A 95 -15.83 5.87 8.32
N LYS A 96 -15.27 5.05 7.42
CA LYS A 96 -15.58 5.08 5.97
C LYS A 96 -16.37 3.87 5.46
N GLY A 97 -16.89 3.01 6.35
CA GLY A 97 -17.65 1.82 5.94
C GLY A 97 -16.83 0.77 5.17
N LEU A 98 -15.49 0.87 5.23
CA LEU A 98 -14.57 -0.14 4.70
C LEU A 98 -14.59 -1.38 5.59
N ASP A 99 -14.15 -2.51 5.05
CA ASP A 99 -13.89 -3.72 5.84
C ASP A 99 -13.09 -3.35 7.08
N SER A 100 -13.58 -3.77 8.25
CA SER A 100 -12.83 -3.64 9.49
C SER A 100 -11.50 -4.38 9.34
N PRO A 101 -10.46 -3.98 10.07
CA PRO A 101 -9.14 -4.60 9.91
C PRO A 101 -9.16 -6.07 10.30
N LEU A 102 -10.05 -6.43 11.22
CA LEU A 102 -10.36 -7.81 11.59
C LEU A 102 -10.89 -8.64 10.41
N GLN A 103 -11.72 -8.05 9.53
CA GLN A 103 -12.22 -8.73 8.34
C GLN A 103 -11.11 -8.92 7.30
N LEU A 104 -10.24 -7.93 7.10
CA LEU A 104 -9.05 -8.07 6.24
C LEU A 104 -8.15 -9.21 6.76
N LEU A 105 -7.82 -9.23 8.05
CA LEU A 105 -7.03 -10.30 8.67
C LEU A 105 -7.71 -11.67 8.54
N ALA A 106 -9.03 -11.73 8.72
CA ALA A 106 -9.80 -12.96 8.52
C ALA A 106 -9.77 -13.45 7.05
N ARG A 107 -9.81 -12.54 6.07
CA ARG A 107 -9.64 -12.87 4.65
C ARG A 107 -8.24 -13.43 4.38
N LEU A 108 -7.19 -12.77 4.89
CA LEU A 108 -5.80 -13.20 4.75
C LEU A 108 -5.52 -14.57 5.37
N ARG A 109 -6.13 -14.86 6.53
CA ARG A 109 -6.05 -16.17 7.20
C ARG A 109 -6.75 -17.29 6.42
N LYS A 110 -7.84 -16.98 5.69
CA LYS A 110 -8.55 -17.98 4.87
C LYS A 110 -7.81 -18.30 3.57
N THR A 111 -7.06 -17.35 3.03
CA THR A 111 -6.34 -17.52 1.75
C THR A 111 -4.93 -18.06 1.92
N SER A 112 -4.42 -18.20 3.14
CA SER A 112 -3.05 -18.62 3.42
C SER A 112 -3.02 -19.60 4.59
N ASP A 113 -2.32 -20.73 4.45
CA ASP A 113 -1.85 -21.59 5.56
C ASP A 113 -0.85 -20.83 6.47
N ILE A 114 -1.24 -19.70 7.08
CA ILE A 114 -0.32 -18.85 7.87
C ILE A 114 -0.97 -18.46 9.20
N ASN A 115 -0.27 -18.82 10.28
CA ASN A 115 -0.44 -18.29 11.63
C ASN A 115 -0.01 -16.83 11.67
N ILE A 116 -0.98 -15.92 11.67
CA ILE A 116 -0.76 -14.53 12.04
C ILE A 116 -0.86 -14.51 13.58
N LEU A 117 0.28 -14.24 14.24
CA LEU A 117 0.43 -14.15 15.71
C LEU A 117 -0.19 -12.85 16.25
#